data_AF-A0A084W7G2-F1
#
_entry.id   AF-A0A084W7G2-F1
#
_cell.length_a   1.000
_cell.length_b   1.000
_cell.length_c   1.000
_cell.angle_alpha   90.00
_cell.angle_beta   90.00
_cell.angle_gamma   90.00
#
_symmetry.space_group_name_H-M   'P 1'
#
loop_
_entity.id
_entity.type
_entity.pdbx_description
1 polymer ?
#
loop_
_entity_poly.entity_id
_entity_poly.type
_entity_poly.pdbx_seq_one_letter_code
_entity_poly.pdbx_strand_id
1 'polypeptide(L)'
;MKLTVFLFAVAVLACVVNGAPVGCEDEPEALPQPAELNARLSASKGAAQKIVDLVGNGPTKTPKLNVIDAPKNCPEGQKLDHQGKCRPVLG
;
A
#
# COMPACT_ATOMS: atom_id res chain seq x y z
N MET A 1 26.72 -28.13 26.98
CA MET A 1 26.60 -26.81 26.31
C MET A 1 26.42 -26.95 24.81
N LYS A 2 27.29 -27.66 24.07
CA LYS A 2 27.15 -27.81 22.61
C LYS A 2 25.87 -28.56 22.18
N LEU A 3 25.51 -29.63 22.89
CA LEU A 3 24.29 -30.40 22.60
C LEU A 3 23.01 -29.60 22.84
N THR A 4 22.94 -28.83 23.94
CA THR A 4 21.77 -28.00 24.27
C THR A 4 21.54 -26.88 23.25
N VAL A 5 22.61 -26.24 22.77
CA VAL A 5 22.52 -25.21 21.71
C VAL A 5 22.02 -25.83 20.41
N PHE A 6 22.48 -27.04 20.07
CA PHE A 6 22.06 -27.73 18.85
C PHE A 6 20.56 -28.08 18.90
N LEU A 7 20.06 -28.59 20.03
CA LEU A 7 18.64 -28.91 20.20
C LEU A 7 17.76 -27.66 20.12
N PHE A 8 18.20 -26.54 20.68
CA PHE A 8 17.46 -25.29 20.61
C PHE A 8 17.39 -24.75 19.18
N ALA A 9 18.49 -24.84 18.43
CA ALA A 9 18.52 -24.43 17.02
C ALA A 9 17.56 -25.26 16.15
N VAL A 10 17.50 -26.58 16.38
CA VAL A 10 16.57 -27.48 15.68
C VAL A 10 15.11 -27.15 16.04
N ALA A 11 14.82 -26.88 17.31
CA ALA A 11 13.47 -26.52 17.75
C ALA A 11 12.98 -25.22 17.09
N VAL A 12 13.83 -24.19 17.06
CA VAL A 12 13.50 -22.90 16.40
C VAL A 12 13.26 -23.09 14.91
N LEU A 13 14.10 -23.89 14.23
CA LEU A 13 13.93 -24.17 12.80
C LEU A 13 12.60 -24.89 12.53
N ALA A 14 12.21 -25.84 13.38
CA ALA A 14 10.92 -26.52 13.26
C ALA A 14 9.72 -25.58 13.48
N CYS A 15 9.82 -24.61 14.41
CA CYS A 15 8.77 -23.61 14.63
C CYS A 15 8.62 -22.66 13.44
N VAL A 16 9.71 -22.29 12.76
CA VAL A 16 9.65 -21.40 11.59
C VAL A 16 9.08 -22.12 10.38
N VAL A 17 9.42 -23.39 10.18
CA VAL A 17 8.95 -24.17 9.03
C VAL A 17 7.49 -24.60 9.19
N ASN A 18 7.07 -24.97 10.41
CA ASN A 18 5.72 -25.47 10.67
C ASN A 18 4.77 -24.45 11.31
N GLY A 19 5.26 -23.25 11.62
CA GLY A 19 4.43 -22.17 12.14
C GLY A 19 3.50 -21.67 11.04
N ALA A 20 2.27 -22.15 11.03
CA ALA A 20 1.22 -21.51 10.25
C ALA A 20 1.05 -20.06 10.74
N PRO A 21 0.88 -19.08 9.85
CA PRO A 21 0.57 -17.73 10.28
C PRO A 21 -0.73 -17.78 11.08
N VAL A 22 -0.69 -17.30 12.33
CA VAL A 22 -1.89 -17.06 13.13
C VAL A 22 -2.67 -15.92 12.47
N GLY A 23 -3.51 -16.27 11.50
CA GLY A 23 -4.53 -15.38 10.96
C GLY A 23 -5.64 -15.29 11.99
N CYS A 24 -5.90 -14.09 12.50
CA CYS A 24 -7.02 -13.82 13.39
C CYS A 24 -8.33 -14.30 12.74
N GLU A 25 -9.10 -15.09 13.47
CA GLU A 25 -10.45 -15.50 13.08
C GLU A 25 -11.39 -14.32 13.32
N ASP A 26 -11.81 -13.66 12.24
CA ASP A 26 -12.98 -12.78 12.27
C ASP A 26 -14.10 -13.52 11.52
N GLU A 27 -15.02 -14.13 12.26
CA GLU A 27 -16.30 -14.65 11.75
C GLU A 27 -17.30 -13.47 11.69
N PRO A 28 -17.78 -13.03 10.51
CA PRO A 28 -18.79 -11.98 10.43
C PRO A 28 -20.12 -12.53 9.94
N GLU A 29 -21.14 -12.39 10.78
CA GLU A 29 -22.57 -12.65 10.55
C GLU A 29 -23.09 -12.12 9.20
N ALA A 30 -23.96 -12.92 8.55
CA ALA A 30 -24.52 -12.65 7.23
C ALA A 30 -25.35 -11.34 7.14
N LEU A 31 -25.13 -10.53 6.09
CA LEU A 31 -25.83 -9.26 5.81
C LEU A 31 -26.47 -9.22 4.39
N PRO A 32 -27.52 -8.39 4.18
CA PRO A 32 -28.57 -8.60 3.17
C PRO A 32 -28.29 -8.08 1.73
N GLN A 33 -29.25 -8.35 0.82
CA GLN A 33 -29.16 -8.52 -0.64
C GLN A 33 -28.75 -7.31 -1.54
N PRO A 34 -28.15 -7.57 -2.72
CA PRO A 34 -27.43 -6.62 -3.60
C PRO A 34 -28.27 -5.83 -4.65
N ALA A 35 -29.59 -5.71 -4.50
CA ALA A 35 -30.44 -5.22 -5.60
C ALA A 35 -30.30 -3.71 -5.94
N GLU A 36 -30.04 -2.85 -4.95
CA GLU A 36 -30.00 -1.38 -5.12
C GLU A 36 -28.72 -0.87 -5.80
N LEU A 37 -27.63 -1.63 -5.76
CA LEU A 37 -26.32 -1.21 -6.28
C LEU A 37 -26.28 -1.19 -7.81
N ASN A 38 -27.01 -2.12 -8.44
CA ASN A 38 -26.99 -2.32 -9.89
C ASN A 38 -27.71 -1.21 -10.66
N ALA A 39 -28.71 -0.56 -10.05
CA ALA A 39 -29.46 0.53 -10.66
C ALA A 39 -28.65 1.83 -10.79
N ARG A 40 -27.71 2.08 -9.87
CA ARG A 40 -26.82 3.26 -9.90
C ARG A 40 -25.64 3.10 -10.85
N LEU A 41 -25.26 1.86 -11.17
CA LEU A 41 -24.16 1.55 -12.08
C LEU A 41 -24.49 1.80 -13.57
N SER A 42 -25.77 1.71 -13.96
CA SER A 42 -26.18 1.87 -15.36
C SER A 42 -26.18 3.33 -15.84
N ALA A 43 -26.30 4.30 -14.94
CA ALA A 43 -26.32 5.73 -15.26
C ALA A 43 -24.91 6.34 -15.47
N SER A 44 -23.84 5.69 -15.00
CA SER A 44 -22.46 6.21 -15.06
C SER A 44 -21.56 5.53 -16.10
N LYS A 45 -22.11 4.58 -16.85
CA LYS A 45 -21.36 3.68 -17.76
C LYS A 45 -20.61 4.41 -18.89
N GLY A 46 -21.08 5.59 -19.30
CA GLY A 46 -20.43 6.40 -20.35
C GLY A 46 -19.16 7.12 -19.91
N ALA A 47 -19.02 7.43 -18.61
CA ALA A 47 -17.82 8.10 -18.08
C ALA A 47 -16.75 7.11 -17.61
N ALA A 48 -17.17 5.92 -17.14
CA ALA A 48 -16.26 4.88 -16.66
C ALA A 48 -15.42 4.25 -17.77
N GLN A 49 -15.98 4.05 -18.98
CA GLN A 49 -15.27 3.36 -20.05
C GLN A 49 -14.02 4.13 -20.53
N LYS A 50 -14.10 5.47 -20.58
CA LYS A 50 -12.98 6.33 -20.98
C LYS A 50 -11.81 6.32 -19.98
N ILE A 51 -12.10 6.02 -18.71
CA ILE A 51 -11.09 5.88 -17.66
C ILE A 51 -10.45 4.49 -17.72
N VAL A 52 -11.26 3.46 -18.02
CA VAL A 52 -10.78 2.07 -18.15
C VAL A 52 -9.85 1.91 -19.36
N ASP A 53 -10.08 2.58 -20.49
CA ASP A 53 -9.18 2.49 -21.64
C ASP A 53 -7.82 3.19 -21.41
N LEU A 54 -7.79 4.21 -20.54
CA LEU A 54 -6.55 4.90 -20.13
C LEU A 54 -5.79 4.15 -19.01
N VAL A 55 -6.50 3.33 -18.22
CA VAL A 55 -5.95 2.59 -17.07
C VAL A 55 -5.70 1.10 -17.40
N GLY A 56 -6.26 0.60 -18.51
CA GLY A 56 -6.44 -0.82 -18.80
C GLY A 56 -5.23 -1.63 -19.26
N ASN A 57 -4.02 -1.07 -19.29
CA ASN A 57 -2.81 -1.81 -19.70
C ASN A 57 -1.71 -1.83 -18.63
N GLY A 58 -2.07 -1.99 -17.36
CA GLY A 58 -1.11 -2.23 -16.26
C GLY A 58 -1.55 -3.40 -15.38
N PRO A 59 -0.68 -4.41 -15.11
CA PRO A 59 -1.06 -5.58 -14.34
C PRO A 59 -1.35 -5.23 -12.87
N THR A 60 -2.40 -5.85 -12.38
CA THR A 60 -3.00 -5.78 -11.05
C THR A 60 -2.08 -6.31 -9.94
N LYS A 61 -1.57 -5.39 -9.13
CA LYS A 61 -1.19 -5.52 -7.71
C LYS A 61 -0.75 -4.13 -7.29
N THR A 62 -1.29 -3.52 -6.23
CA THR A 62 -0.66 -2.34 -5.63
C THR A 62 0.20 -2.80 -4.46
N PRO A 63 1.47 -3.23 -4.71
CA PRO A 63 2.44 -3.25 -3.64
C PRO A 63 2.53 -1.83 -3.08
N LYS A 64 2.76 -1.68 -1.77
CA LYS A 64 3.03 -0.37 -1.14
C LYS A 64 4.03 0.36 -2.04
N LEU A 65 3.56 1.43 -2.68
CA LEU A 65 4.36 2.17 -3.63
C LEU A 65 5.42 2.88 -2.77
N ASN A 66 6.68 2.43 -2.85
CA ASN A 66 7.78 3.12 -2.19
C ASN A 66 8.05 4.43 -2.96
N VAL A 67 7.15 5.39 -2.82
CA VAL A 67 7.29 6.72 -3.40
C VAL A 67 8.22 7.49 -2.48
N ILE A 68 9.43 7.74 -2.97
CA ILE A 68 10.31 8.74 -2.39
C ILE A 68 9.85 10.07 -2.99
N ASP A 69 9.32 10.97 -2.16
CA ASP A 69 8.92 12.31 -2.60
C ASP A 69 10.12 13.03 -3.23
N ALA A 70 9.86 13.74 -4.33
CA ALA A 70 10.90 14.50 -5.00
C ALA A 70 11.49 15.58 -4.06
N PRO A 71 12.80 15.86 -4.15
CA PRO A 71 13.40 16.93 -3.36
C PRO A 71 12.74 18.27 -3.71
N LYS A 72 12.32 19.00 -2.68
CA LYS A 72 11.80 20.36 -2.85
C LYS A 72 12.96 21.23 -3.32
N ASN A 73 12.89 21.71 -4.56
CA ASN A 73 13.89 22.61 -5.11
C ASN A 73 13.25 23.99 -5.37
N CYS A 74 13.99 25.05 -5.05
CA CYS A 74 13.57 26.42 -5.33
C CYS A 74 14.18 26.91 -6.65
N PRO A 75 13.50 27.84 -7.36
CA PRO A 75 14.08 28.50 -8.53
C PRO A 75 15.34 29.29 -8.16
N GLU A 76 16.15 29.66 -9.17
CA GLU A 76 17.40 30.38 -8.95
C GLU A 76 17.19 31.69 -8.16
N GLY A 77 18.14 32.01 -7.28
CA GLY A 77 18.05 33.17 -6.38
C GLY A 77 17.13 32.96 -5.16
N GLN A 78 16.59 31.76 -4.94
CA GLN A 78 15.76 31.42 -3.79
C GLN A 78 16.24 30.18 -3.04
N LYS A 79 15.95 30.11 -1.73
CA LYS A 79 16.25 28.97 -0.87
C LYS A 79 15.06 28.62 0.01
N LEU A 80 14.94 27.33 0.37
CA LEU A 80 13.95 26.86 1.34
C LEU A 80 14.23 27.47 2.72
N ASP A 81 13.22 28.08 3.33
CA ASP A 81 13.22 28.45 4.74
C ASP A 81 12.92 27.24 5.64
N HIS A 82 12.98 27.44 6.96
CA HIS A 82 12.66 26.41 7.96
C HIS A 82 11.21 25.89 7.88
N GLN A 83 10.34 26.59 7.15
CA GLN A 83 8.95 26.20 6.93
C GLN A 83 8.76 25.51 5.56
N GLY A 84 9.85 25.33 4.79
CA GLY A 84 9.82 24.71 3.48
C GLY A 84 9.23 25.60 2.38
N LYS A 85 9.23 26.93 2.55
CA LYS A 85 8.84 27.90 1.51
C LYS A 85 10.07 28.49 0.84
N CYS A 86 10.00 28.75 -0.46
CA CYS A 86 11.06 29.43 -1.17
C CYS A 86 11.09 30.92 -0.79
N ARG A 87 12.24 31.41 -0.34
CA ARG A 87 12.48 32.81 0.01
C ARG A 87 13.69 33.33 -0.78
N PRO A 88 13.69 34.62 -1.18
CA PRO A 88 14.84 35.21 -1.85
C PRO A 88 16.10 35.11 -1.00
N VAL A 89 17.21 34.73 -1.64
CA VAL A 89 18.53 34.85 -1.04
C VAL A 89 18.98 36.29 -1.30
N LEU A 90 18.90 37.13 -0.28
CA LEU A 90 19.56 38.43 -0.31
C LEU A 90 21.06 38.15 -0.19
N GLY A 91 21.77 38.24 -1.31
CA GLY A 91 23.23 38.14 -1.38
C GLY A 91 23.92 39.34 -0.76
#